data_AF-A0A5C6RHI3-F1
#
_entry.id   AF-A0A5C6RHI3-F1
#
_cell.length_a   1.000
_cell.length_b   1.000
_cell.length_c   1.000
_cell.angle_alpha   90.00
_cell.angle_beta   90.00
_cell.angle_gamma   90.00
#
_symmetry.space_group_name_H-M   'P 1'
#
loop_
_entity.id
_entity.type
_entity.pdbx_description
1 polymer ?
#
loop_
_entity_poly.entity_id
_entity_poly.type
_entity_poly.pdbx_seq_one_letter_code
_entity_poly.pdbx_strand_id
1 'polypeptide(L)'
;MPLSPKLKTGNGISEEELIRKGGSSGQLAGNSGEVDQQQHKRVQLRLPLDYLDRIGKLLDTRPGNVSRHTWLIEAIVEKLGREENESEVNATSSQP
;
A
#
# COMPACT_ATOMS: atom_id res chain seq x y z
N MET A 1 -23.89 15.34 57.84
CA MET A 1 -23.31 14.01 57.55
C MET A 1 -24.23 13.32 56.55
N PRO A 2 -23.71 12.69 55.49
CA PRO A 2 -23.28 11.29 55.61
C PRO A 2 -21.97 10.97 54.88
N LEU A 3 -21.45 9.79 55.21
CA LEU A 3 -20.13 9.27 54.92
C LEU A 3 -19.98 8.75 53.49
N SER A 4 -18.76 8.86 52.95
CA SER A 4 -18.27 8.30 51.69
C SER A 4 -18.30 6.77 51.63
N PRO A 5 -18.51 6.15 50.45
CA PRO A 5 -18.20 4.74 50.24
C PRO A 5 -16.71 4.56 49.88
N LYS A 6 -16.04 3.67 50.61
CA LYS A 6 -14.63 3.29 50.42
C LYS A 6 -14.50 2.28 49.28
N LEU A 7 -13.83 2.65 48.19
CA LEU A 7 -13.27 1.68 47.25
C LEU A 7 -11.87 1.29 47.72
N LYS A 8 -11.72 0.00 48.00
CA LYS A 8 -10.48 -0.69 48.35
C LYS A 8 -9.92 -1.33 47.09
N THR A 9 -8.59 -1.50 47.06
CA THR A 9 -7.79 -2.20 46.03
C THR A 9 -7.31 -1.22 44.96
N GLY A 10 -6.02 -0.97 44.74
CA GLY A 10 -4.86 -1.87 44.76
C GLY A 10 -4.18 -1.67 43.39
N ASN A 11 -2.88 -1.39 43.39
CA ASN A 11 -2.07 -0.77 42.33
C ASN A 11 -2.22 0.76 42.21
N GLY A 12 -1.15 1.46 42.59
CA GLY A 12 -1.00 2.90 42.49
C GLY A 12 -0.97 3.37 41.05
N ILE A 13 -2.15 3.63 40.52
CA ILE A 13 -2.35 4.37 39.29
C ILE A 13 -3.09 5.65 39.73
N SER A 14 -2.38 6.77 39.81
CA SER A 14 -3.00 8.05 40.18
C SER A 14 -3.94 8.49 39.07
N GLU A 15 -5.22 8.60 39.39
CA GLU A 15 -6.28 9.03 38.45
C GLU A 15 -5.97 10.43 37.89
N GLU A 16 -5.30 11.27 38.67
CA GLU A 16 -4.80 12.58 38.26
C GLU A 16 -3.73 12.49 37.15
N GLU A 17 -2.93 11.41 37.12
CA GLU A 17 -1.94 11.17 36.09
C GLU A 17 -2.60 10.81 34.75
N LEU A 18 -3.67 10.00 34.82
CA LEU A 18 -4.51 9.65 33.66
C LEU A 18 -5.26 10.86 33.10
N ILE A 19 -5.79 11.72 33.96
CA ILE A 19 -6.52 12.93 33.54
C ILE A 19 -5.56 14.00 33.00
N ARG A 20 -4.35 14.15 33.56
CA ARG A 20 -3.30 15.02 33.01
C ARG A 20 -2.75 14.50 31.68
N LYS A 21 -2.80 13.19 31.43
CA LYS A 21 -2.54 12.58 30.11
C LYS A 21 -3.71 12.77 29.14
N GLY A 22 -4.44 13.87 29.26
CA GLY A 22 -5.36 14.35 28.24
C GLY A 22 -4.61 14.61 26.94
N GLY A 23 -5.00 13.89 25.88
CA GLY A 23 -4.60 14.17 24.50
C GLY A 23 -3.15 13.83 24.15
N SER A 24 -2.76 12.56 24.21
CA SER A 24 -1.59 12.09 23.46
C SER A 24 -1.93 11.91 21.97
N SER A 25 -2.24 13.01 21.29
CA SER A 25 -2.14 13.08 19.83
C SER A 25 -0.66 13.17 19.48
N GLY A 26 -0.09 12.09 18.95
CA GLY A 26 1.26 12.08 18.40
C GLY A 26 2.16 10.98 18.94
N GLN A 27 1.91 9.73 18.55
CA GLN A 27 3.00 8.77 18.37
C GLN A 27 3.41 8.80 16.89
N LEU A 28 4.20 9.82 16.55
CA LEU A 28 5.27 9.63 15.59
C LEU A 28 6.43 8.99 16.36
N ALA A 29 7.08 8.01 15.74
CA ALA A 29 8.20 7.21 16.23
C ALA A 29 7.84 6.02 17.15
N GLY A 30 7.29 4.98 16.53
CA GLY A 30 7.47 3.59 16.95
C GLY A 30 7.85 2.78 15.72
N ASN A 31 9.09 2.31 15.68
CA ASN A 31 9.63 1.39 14.68
C ASN A 31 9.00 0.00 14.89
N SER A 32 7.69 -0.08 14.69
CA SER A 32 6.94 -1.31 14.73
C SER A 32 6.93 -1.85 13.31
N GLY A 33 7.60 -2.99 13.11
CA GLY A 33 7.50 -3.77 11.90
C GLY A 33 6.07 -4.27 11.70
N GLU A 34 5.17 -3.38 11.32
CA GLU A 34 4.09 -3.74 10.43
C GLU A 34 4.76 -4.02 9.08
N VAL A 35 4.65 -5.26 8.64
CA VAL A 35 4.87 -5.61 7.23
C VAL A 35 3.85 -4.77 6.46
N ASP A 36 4.30 -3.63 5.96
CA ASP A 36 3.52 -2.63 5.23
C ASP A 36 2.70 -3.34 4.15
N GLN A 37 1.38 -3.34 4.31
CA GLN A 37 0.42 -4.14 3.53
C GLN A 37 0.23 -3.64 2.08
N GLN A 38 1.27 -3.10 1.43
CA GLN A 38 1.50 -3.03 -0.01
C GLN A 38 2.63 -2.02 -0.26
N GLN A 39 3.88 -2.50 -0.33
CA GLN A 39 5.01 -1.66 -0.75
C GLN A 39 4.90 -1.27 -2.23
N HIS A 40 4.03 -0.31 -2.55
CA HIS A 40 3.94 0.28 -3.88
C HIS A 40 4.86 1.49 -3.98
N LYS A 41 5.81 1.45 -4.92
CA LYS A 41 6.71 2.58 -5.20
C LYS A 41 6.14 3.44 -6.33
N ARG A 42 6.08 4.75 -6.12
CA ARG A 42 5.74 5.71 -7.17
C ARG A 42 6.89 5.85 -8.17
N VAL A 43 6.54 5.86 -9.45
CA VAL A 43 7.48 6.10 -10.56
C VAL A 43 7.03 7.33 -11.35
N GLN A 44 7.99 8.20 -11.72
CA GLN A 44 7.74 9.29 -12.65
C GLN A 44 8.25 8.89 -14.04
N LEU A 45 7.39 9.02 -15.05
CA LEU A 45 7.67 8.61 -16.42
C LEU A 45 7.51 9.81 -17.36
N ARG A 46 8.39 9.91 -18.35
CA ARG A 46 8.24 10.82 -19.49
C ARG A 46 7.80 10.00 -20.69
N LEU A 47 6.61 10.29 -21.20
CA LEU A 47 6.04 9.60 -22.36
C LEU A 47 5.70 10.64 -23.44
N PRO A 48 5.89 10.32 -24.73
CA PRO A 48 5.35 11.11 -25.81
C PRO A 48 3.83 11.29 -25.66
N LEU A 49 3.33 12.50 -25.97
CA LEU A 49 1.89 12.79 -25.86
C LEU A 49 1.05 11.87 -26.75
N ASP A 50 1.53 11.58 -27.96
CA ASP A 50 0.87 10.65 -28.88
C ASP A 50 0.63 9.26 -28.25
N TYR A 51 1.52 8.80 -27.36
CA TYR A 51 1.33 7.51 -26.69
C TYR A 51 0.20 7.59 -25.67
N LEU A 52 0.08 8.70 -24.92
CA LEU A 52 -1.02 8.89 -23.98
C LEU A 52 -2.36 8.98 -24.72
N ASP A 53 -2.40 9.65 -25.87
CA ASP A 53 -3.60 9.75 -26.70
C ASP A 53 -4.02 8.39 -27.26
N ARG A 54 -3.06 7.59 -27.72
CA ARG A 54 -3.30 6.21 -28.15
C ARG A 54 -3.83 5.33 -27.03
N ILE A 55 -3.26 5.44 -25.82
CA ILE A 55 -3.75 4.71 -24.64
C ILE A 55 -5.19 5.14 -24.31
N GLY A 56 -5.49 6.44 -24.35
CA GLY A 56 -6.84 6.96 -24.11
C GLY A 56 -7.87 6.35 -25.06
N LYS A 57 -7.59 6.36 -26.37
CA LYS A 57 -8.48 5.76 -27.38
C LYS A 57 -8.71 4.27 -27.16
N LEU A 58 -7.67 3.53 -26.76
CA LEU A 58 -7.80 2.11 -26.46
C LEU A 58 -8.66 1.86 -25.22
N LEU A 59 -8.53 2.71 -24.19
CA LEU A 59 -9.35 2.63 -22.99
C LEU A 59 -10.83 2.88 -23.27
N ASP A 60 -11.17 3.85 -24.13
CA ASP A 60 -12.55 4.18 -24.49
C ASP A 60 -13.29 3.02 -25.16
N THR A 61 -12.56 2.11 -25.80
CA THR A 61 -13.13 0.92 -26.45
C THR A 61 -13.34 -0.26 -25.51
N ARG A 62 -12.79 -0.22 -24.29
CA ARG A 62 -12.88 -1.33 -23.34
C ARG A 62 -14.22 -1.32 -22.60
N PRO A 63 -14.78 -2.50 -22.29
CA PRO A 63 -15.94 -2.59 -21.42
C PRO A 63 -15.54 -2.18 -20.00
N GLY A 64 -16.26 -1.20 -19.45
CA GLY A 64 -16.01 -0.65 -18.12
C GLY A 64 -14.99 0.49 -18.10
N ASN A 65 -14.94 1.23 -16.99
CA ASN A 65 -14.07 2.39 -16.85
C ASN A 65 -12.70 1.97 -16.30
N VAL A 66 -11.84 1.45 -17.17
CA VAL A 66 -10.47 1.07 -16.80
C VAL A 66 -9.59 2.33 -16.72
N SER A 67 -8.92 2.51 -15.59
CA SER A 67 -8.01 3.65 -15.43
C SER A 67 -6.72 3.47 -16.23
N ARG A 68 -6.09 4.59 -16.62
CA ARG A 68 -4.74 4.59 -17.22
C ARG A 68 -3.71 3.86 -16.35
N HIS A 69 -3.82 3.99 -15.03
CA HIS A 69 -2.94 3.29 -14.09
C HIS A 69 -3.09 1.77 -14.25
N THR A 70 -4.33 1.27 -14.20
CA THR A 70 -4.64 -0.16 -14.36
C THR A 70 -4.12 -0.68 -15.70
N TRP A 71 -4.40 0.04 -16.79
CA TRP A 71 -3.92 -0.32 -18.12
C TRP A 71 -2.39 -0.42 -18.20
N LEU A 72 -1.66 0.51 -17.59
CA LEU A 72 -0.20 0.46 -17.54
C LEU A 72 0.32 -0.74 -16.75
N ILE A 73 -0.31 -1.06 -15.61
CA ILE A 73 0.06 -2.25 -14.82
C ILE A 73 -0.20 -3.53 -15.62
N GLU A 74 -1.34 -3.66 -16.28
CA GLU A 74 -1.65 -4.80 -17.15
C GLU A 74 -0.59 -4.97 -18.25
N ALA A 75 -0.22 -3.88 -18.92
CA ALA A 75 0.80 -3.90 -19.97
C ALA A 75 2.18 -4.33 -19.43
N ILE A 76 2.54 -3.90 -18.21
CA ILE A 76 3.79 -4.32 -17.55
C ILE A 76 3.74 -5.81 -17.24
N VAL A 77 2.65 -6.30 -16.63
CA VAL A 77 2.48 -7.73 -16.30
C VAL A 77 2.53 -8.60 -17.55
N GLU A 78 1.85 -8.19 -18.62
CA GLU A 78 1.87 -8.90 -19.90
C GLU A 78 3.29 -8.98 -20.48
N LYS A 79 4.05 -7.88 -20.42
CA LYS A 79 5.42 -7.84 -20.94
C LYS A 79 6.37 -8.73 -20.13
N LEU A 80 6.27 -8.69 -18.80
CA LEU A 80 7.07 -9.55 -17.90
C LEU A 80 6.80 -11.03 -18.19
N GLY A 81 5.52 -11.43 -18.24
CA GLY A 81 5.16 -12.82 -18.52
C GLY A 81 5.62 -13.29 -19.91
N ARG A 82 5.65 -12.41 -20.92
CA ARG A 82 6.20 -12.75 -22.25
C ARG A 82 7.72 -13.00 -22.18
N GLU A 83 8.47 -12.14 -21.51
CA GLU A 83 9.94 -12.25 -21.43
C GLU A 83 10.41 -13.41 -20.54
N GLU A 84 9.69 -13.69 -19.45
CA GLU A 84 9.96 -14.85 -18.58
C GLU A 84 9.78 -16.16 -19.38
N ASN A 85 8.68 -16.29 -20.11
CA ASN A 85 8.43 -17.46 -20.95
C ASN A 85 9.46 -17.60 -22.09
N GLU A 86 9.84 -16.50 -22.75
CA GLU A 86 10.88 -16.52 -23.79
C GLU A 86 12.25 -16.95 -23.24
N SER A 87 12.56 -16.57 -22.00
CA SER A 87 13.80 -16.95 -21.32
C SER A 87 13.85 -18.46 -21.00
N GLU A 88 12.73 -19.05 -20.56
CA GLU A 88 12.61 -20.49 -20.27
C GLU A 88 12.73 -21.36 -21.53
N VAL A 89 12.11 -20.94 -22.64
CA VAL A 89 12.16 -21.65 -23.92
C VAL A 89 13.58 -21.65 -24.51
N ASN A 90 14.31 -20.54 -24.38
CA ASN A 90 15.69 -20.46 -24.86
C ASN A 90 16.68 -21.29 -24.01
N ALA A 91 16.43 -21.41 -22.70
CA ALA A 91 17.22 -22.27 -21.82
C ALA A 91 17.06 -23.76 -22.13
N THR A 92 15.85 -24.18 -22.53
CA THR A 92 15.54 -25.59 -22.87
C THR A 92 16.04 -25.98 -24.27
N SER A 93 16.17 -25.01 -25.19
CA SER A 93 16.65 -25.26 -26.56
C SER A 93 18.18 -25.33 -26.70
N SER A 94 18.95 -25.08 -25.63
CA SER A 94 20.42 -25.06 -25.65
C SER A 94 21.09 -26.33 -25.09
N GLN A 95 20.35 -27.43 -24.94
CA GLN A 95 20.96 -28.75 -24.66
C GLN A 95 21.03 -29.62 -25.92
N PRO A 96 22.21 -29.76 -26.54
CA PRO A 96 22.69 -31.00 -27.13
C PRO A 96 23.50 -31.84 -26.14
#